data_AF-A0A653P719-F1
#
_entry.id   AF-A0A653P719-F1
#
_cell.length_a   1.000
_cell.length_b   1.000
_cell.length_c   1.000
_cell.angle_alpha   90.00
_cell.angle_beta   90.00
_cell.angle_gamma   90.00
#
_symmetry.space_group_name_H-M   'P 1'
#
loop_
_entity.id
_entity.type
_entity.pdbx_description
1 polymer ?
#
loop_
_entity_poly.entity_id
_entity_poly.type
_entity_poly.pdbx_seq_one_letter_code
_entity_poly.pdbx_strand_id
1 'polypeptide(L)' 'MDCGPVRKDDATGQAARVSYWDAVYDQAATIQLLRLFAQHPETRVIYFNDKEVQKAIGGGRVTAVPGHNDHFHVEIKRRR' A
#
# COMPACT_ATOMS: atom_id res chain seq x y z
N MET A 1 7.78 6.83 -2.82
CA MET A 1 6.57 7.48 -3.40
C MET A 1 5.40 7.10 -2.53
N ASP A 2 4.59 8.07 -2.11
CA ASP A 2 3.42 7.82 -1.26
C ASP A 2 2.14 7.79 -2.10
N CYS A 3 1.32 6.77 -1.89
CA CYS A 3 0.04 6.57 -2.55
C CYS A 3 -1.02 6.17 -1.52
N GLY A 4 -2.26 6.63 -1.70
CA GLY A 4 -3.39 6.18 -0.89
C GLY A 4 -3.77 4.73 -1.21
N PRO A 5 -4.27 3.96 -0.23
CA PRO A 5 -4.84 2.64 -0.50
C PRO A 5 -6.15 2.76 -1.30
N VAL A 6 -6.60 1.65 -1.88
CA VAL A 6 -7.79 1.63 -2.72
C VAL A 6 -9.05 1.76 -1.87
N ARG A 7 -10.04 2.47 -2.41
CA ARG A 7 -11.35 2.69 -1.80
C ARG A 7 -12.45 2.07 -2.66
N LYS A 8 -13.60 1.83 -2.03
CA LYS A 8 -14.81 1.30 -2.69
C LYS A 8 -15.70 2.39 -3.30
N ASP A 9 -15.48 3.65 -2.92
CA ASP A 9 -16.23 4.82 -3.39
C ASP A 9 -15.48 5.58 -4.49
N ASP A 10 -16.09 6.64 -5.01
CA ASP A 10 -15.57 7.50 -6.07
C ASP A 10 -14.92 8.79 -5.54
N ALA A 11 -14.60 8.84 -4.25
CA ALA A 11 -13.97 10.00 -3.62
C ALA A 11 -12.59 10.26 -4.25
N THR A 12 -12.30 11.53 -4.56
CA THR A 12 -11.01 11.97 -5.13
C THR A 12 -10.42 13.15 -4.35
N GLY A 13 -9.14 13.45 -4.62
CA GLY A 13 -8.42 14.56 -3.99
C GLY A 13 -8.30 14.43 -2.47
N GLN A 14 -8.41 15.54 -1.74
CA GLN A 14 -8.27 15.54 -0.28
C GLN A 14 -9.39 14.76 0.44
N ALA A 15 -10.56 14.64 -0.17
CA ALA A 15 -11.68 13.86 0.38
C ALA A 15 -11.42 12.34 0.34
N ALA A 16 -10.43 11.89 -0.45
CA ALA A 16 -10.12 10.48 -0.64
C ALA A 16 -9.18 9.88 0.43
N ARG A 17 -8.76 10.63 1.46
CA ARG A 17 -7.89 10.07 2.52
C ARG A 17 -8.61 8.91 3.23
N VAL A 18 -7.94 7.76 3.32
CA VAL A 18 -8.51 6.52 3.87
C VAL A 18 -7.44 5.76 4.64
N SER A 19 -7.78 5.32 5.85
CA SER A 19 -6.99 4.37 6.63
C SER A 19 -7.48 2.94 6.42
N TYR A 20 -6.61 1.95 6.64
CA TYR A 20 -6.97 0.53 6.41
C TYR A 20 -8.05 -0.02 7.37
N TRP A 21 -8.45 0.72 8.38
CA TRP A 21 -9.56 0.39 9.29
C TRP A 21 -10.91 0.97 8.83
N ASP A 22 -10.91 1.89 7.87
CA ASP A 22 -12.12 2.58 7.45
C ASP A 22 -13.02 1.65 6.62
N ALA A 23 -14.34 1.74 6.77
CA ALA A 23 -15.27 0.86 6.07
C ALA A 23 -15.19 0.95 4.53
N VAL A 24 -14.81 2.13 4.03
CA VAL A 24 -14.64 2.44 2.61
C VAL A 24 -13.32 1.91 2.02
N TYR A 25 -12.37 1.46 2.84
CA TYR A 25 -11.14 0.82 2.39
C TYR A 25 -11.46 -0.50 1.66
N ASP A 26 -10.84 -0.68 0.50
CA ASP A 26 -10.86 -1.93 -0.25
C ASP A 26 -9.53 -2.68 -0.06
N GLN A 27 -9.52 -3.59 0.92
CA GLN A 27 -8.37 -4.43 1.21
C GLN A 27 -8.01 -5.35 0.03
N ALA A 28 -8.99 -5.94 -0.66
CA ALA A 28 -8.74 -6.88 -1.73
C ALA A 28 -8.12 -6.18 -2.95
N ALA A 29 -8.66 -5.03 -3.33
CA ALA A 29 -8.09 -4.22 -4.41
C ALA A 29 -6.72 -3.65 -4.04
N THR A 30 -6.51 -3.27 -2.77
CA THR A 30 -5.20 -2.82 -2.28
C THR A 30 -4.16 -3.94 -2.33
N ILE A 31 -4.52 -5.18 -2.00
CA ILE A 31 -3.62 -6.35 -2.19
C ILE A 31 -3.23 -6.49 -3.67
N GLN A 32 -4.18 -6.38 -4.60
CA GLN A 32 -3.90 -6.48 -6.03
C GLN A 32 -2.96 -5.37 -6.50
N LEU A 33 -3.21 -4.12 -6.10
CA LEU A 33 -2.37 -2.99 -6.44
C LEU A 33 -0.94 -3.16 -5.91
N LEU A 34 -0.79 -3.52 -4.63
CA LEU A 34 0.53 -3.66 -4.02
C LEU A 34 1.29 -4.87 -4.57
N ARG A 35 0.60 -5.92 -5.05
CA ARG A 35 1.25 -7.02 -5.80
C ARG A 35 1.93 -6.53 -7.07
N LEU A 36 1.33 -5.58 -7.81
CA LEU A 36 1.95 -5.01 -9.00
C LEU A 36 3.27 -4.32 -8.66
N PHE A 37 3.27 -3.50 -7.61
CA PHE A 37 4.51 -2.87 -7.12
C PHE A 37 5.51 -3.90 -6.62
N ALA A 38 5.09 -4.90 -5.83
CA ALA A 38 5.95 -5.92 -5.26
C ALA A 38 6.59 -6.85 -6.32
N GLN A 39 5.99 -6.99 -7.50
CA GLN A 39 6.55 -7.75 -8.62
C GLN A 39 7.49 -6.89 -9.49
N HIS A 40 7.40 -5.57 -9.41
CA HIS A 40 8.23 -4.69 -10.21
C HIS A 40 9.72 -4.77 -9.76
N PRO A 41 10.67 -4.96 -10.70
CA PRO A 41 12.08 -5.22 -10.37
C PRO A 41 12.76 -4.02 -9.69
N GLU A 42 12.30 -2.80 -9.94
CA GLU A 42 12.84 -1.60 -9.33
C GLU A 42 12.29 -1.33 -7.93
N THR A 43 11.21 -2.00 -7.52
CA THR A 43 10.68 -1.86 -6.16
C THR A 43 11.62 -2.53 -5.18
N ARG A 44 12.13 -1.78 -4.22
CA ARG A 44 12.96 -2.28 -3.12
C ARG A 44 12.08 -2.82 -2.01
N VAL A 45 11.21 -1.98 -1.44
CA VAL A 45 10.29 -2.32 -0.36
C VAL A 45 9.05 -1.44 -0.41
N ILE A 46 7.94 -1.94 0.11
CA ILE A 46 6.70 -1.21 0.31
C ILE A 46 6.46 -1.09 1.81
N TYR A 47 6.15 0.10 2.31
CA TYR A 47 5.76 0.31 3.69
C TYR A 47 4.25 0.49 3.79
N PHE A 48 3.57 -0.40 4.52
CA PHE A 48 2.13 -0.32 4.77
C PHE A 48 1.75 -1.20 5.97
N ASN A 49 0.87 -0.70 6.85
CA ASN A 49 0.61 -1.32 8.15
C ASN A 49 -0.54 -2.33 8.19
N ASP A 50 -1.26 -2.53 7.08
CA ASP A 50 -2.27 -3.58 7.00
C ASP A 50 -1.62 -4.98 7.05
N LYS A 51 -1.86 -5.71 8.15
CA LYS A 51 -1.31 -7.04 8.39
C LYS A 51 -1.80 -8.08 7.38
N GLU A 52 -3.01 -7.95 6.87
CA GLU A 52 -3.54 -8.91 5.88
C GLU A 52 -2.87 -8.71 4.53
N VAL A 53 -2.59 -7.46 4.16
CA VAL A 53 -1.77 -7.15 2.96
C VAL A 53 -0.37 -7.75 3.09
N GLN A 54 0.28 -7.57 4.25
CA GLN A 54 1.62 -8.12 4.50
C GLN A 54 1.63 -9.65 4.36
N LYS A 55 0.65 -10.34 4.94
CA LYS A 55 0.50 -11.80 4.82
C LYS A 55 0.22 -12.23 3.37
N ALA A 56 -0.65 -11.52 2.66
CA ALA A 56 -1.10 -11.88 1.32
C ALA A 56 -0.03 -11.68 0.22
N ILE A 57 0.94 -10.79 0.46
CA ILE A 57 2.06 -10.55 -0.45
C ILE A 57 3.30 -11.34 -0.03
N GLY A 58 3.57 -11.43 1.28
CA GLY A 58 4.68 -12.23 1.82
C GLY A 58 6.07 -11.73 1.44
N GLY A 59 7.08 -12.55 1.78
CA GLY A 59 8.48 -12.36 1.36
C GLY A 59 9.16 -11.08 1.86
N GLY A 60 8.63 -10.42 2.89
CA GLY A 60 9.14 -9.15 3.40
C GLY A 60 9.02 -7.97 2.43
N ARG A 61 8.25 -8.12 1.33
CA ARG A 61 8.08 -7.04 0.33
C ARG A 61 7.24 -5.89 0.86
N VAL A 62 6.32 -6.17 1.78
CA VAL A 62 5.53 -5.17 2.51
C VAL A 62 5.92 -5.21 3.98
N THR A 63 6.35 -4.07 4.52
CA THR A 63 6.87 -3.93 5.89
C THR A 63 6.08 -2.90 6.68
N ALA A 64 5.82 -3.17 7.96
CA ALA A 64 5.19 -2.22 8.85
C ALA A 64 6.18 -1.15 9.34
N VAL A 65 5.78 0.12 9.30
CA VAL A 65 6.53 1.27 9.84
C VAL A 65 5.52 2.27 10.44
N PRO A 66 5.78 2.86 11.62
CA PRO A 66 4.90 3.89 12.19
C PRO A 66 4.52 4.97 11.17
N GLY A 67 3.24 5.35 11.12
CA GLY A 67 2.72 6.37 10.21
C GLY A 67 2.10 5.86 8.90
N HIS A 68 2.25 4.59 8.53
CA HIS A 68 1.77 4.05 7.23
C HIS A 68 0.41 3.35 7.34
N ASN A 69 -0.56 4.00 8.01
CA ASN A 69 -1.91 3.46 8.20
C ASN A 69 -2.90 3.95 7.12
N ASP A 70 -2.63 5.11 6.51
CA ASP A 70 -3.51 5.80 5.54
C ASP A 70 -2.89 5.96 4.15
N HIS A 71 -1.67 5.46 3.96
CA HIS A 71 -0.94 5.46 2.70
C HIS A 71 0.09 4.34 2.71
N PHE A 72 0.49 3.90 1.52
CA PHE A 72 1.64 3.04 1.33
C PHE A 72 2.79 3.80 0.67
N HIS A 73 4.01 3.57 1.16
CA HIS A 73 5.22 4.14 0.59
C HIS A 73 5.97 3.09 -0.22
N VAL A 74 6.19 3.34 -1.51
CA VAL A 74 7.02 2.49 -2.38
C VAL A 74 8.43 3.08 -2.45
N GLU A 75 9.41 2.37 -1.89
CA GLU A 75 10.83 2.68 -2.07
C GLU A 75 11.34 2.01 -3.35
N ILE A 76 11.95 2.82 -4.24
CA ILE A 76 12.57 2.34 -5.48
C ILE A 76 14.08 2.20 -5.26
N LYS A 77 14.70 1.19 -5.87
CA LYS A 77 16.15 1.00 -5.86
C LYS A 77 16.85 2.27 -6.36
N ARG A 78 17.88 2.72 -5.62
CA ARG A 78 18.78 3.75 -6.14
C ARG A 78 19.56 3.17 -7.31
N ARG A 79 19.53 3.84 -8.47
CA ARG A 79 20.46 3.54 -9.56
C ARG A 79 21.88 3.85 -9.06
N ARG A 80 22.78 2.89 -9.25
CA ARG A 80 24.22 3.09 -9.05
C ARG A 80 24.81 3.81 -10.25
#